data_AF-A0A9P5NFS6-F1
#
_entry.id   AF-A0A9P5NFS6-F1
#
_cell.length_a   1.000
_cell.length_b   1.000
_cell.length_c   1.000
_cell.angle_alpha   90.00
_cell.angle_beta   90.00
_cell.angle_gamma   90.00
#
_symmetry.space_group_name_H-M   'P 1'
#
loop_
_entity.id
_entity.type
_entity.pdbx_description
1 polymer ?
#
loop_
_entity_poly.entity_id
_entity_poly.type
_entity_poly.pdbx_seq_one_letter_code
_entity_poly.pdbx_strand_id
1 'polypeptide(L)'
;MLLVMRVLSIVPLNFKPQPWSAPLSRELLVFNSFVRSLTRALRTLLEVTSLNMLLRNDARRARDDLLDITLSLPFQTEVNTGFGVLAKVYLDALTHINNGTRVLDANAPGVSVAKEMALDLCEETFPGVKNPKAEVERGFRFWDVALAAMRQLHSEGAVLRELNDQFEAAEAWLAPMRP
;
A
#
# COMPACT_ATOMS: atom_id res chain seq x y z
N MET A 1 13.52 3.82 -0.56
CA MET A 1 12.58 3.22 -1.54
C MET A 1 11.89 1.95 -1.01
N LEU A 2 12.61 0.94 -0.51
CA LEU A 2 11.99 -0.34 -0.11
C LEU A 2 10.90 -0.23 0.97
N LEU A 3 11.10 0.61 1.99
CA LEU A 3 10.09 0.89 3.02
C LEU A 3 8.77 1.36 2.39
N VAL A 4 8.86 2.36 1.50
CA VAL A 4 7.72 2.92 0.77
C VAL A 4 6.98 1.83 0.00
N MET A 5 7.70 1.02 -0.79
CA MET A 5 7.07 -0.05 -1.56
C MET A 5 6.36 -1.07 -0.66
N ARG A 6 6.96 -1.43 0.49
CA ARG A 6 6.35 -2.37 1.44
C ARG A 6 5.09 -1.78 2.06
N VAL A 7 5.13 -0.52 2.51
CA VAL A 7 3.95 0.18 3.05
C VAL A 7 2.85 0.24 2.01
N LEU A 8 3.14 0.64 0.78
CA LEU A 8 2.12 0.70 -0.28
C LEU A 8 1.58 -0.68 -0.67
N SER A 9 2.37 -1.75 -0.54
CA SER A 9 1.95 -3.13 -0.82
C SER A 9 0.96 -3.70 0.20
N ILE A 10 0.66 -3.00 1.30
CA ILE A 10 -0.40 -3.41 2.25
C ILE A 10 -1.79 -2.95 1.80
N VAL A 11 -1.88 -2.21 0.69
CA VAL A 11 -3.13 -1.76 0.11
C VAL A 11 -3.38 -2.51 -1.19
N PRO A 12 -4.59 -3.03 -1.43
CA PRO A 12 -4.90 -3.73 -2.67
C PRO A 12 -4.88 -2.75 -3.85
N LEU A 13 -4.21 -3.11 -4.95
CA LEU A 13 -4.30 -2.39 -6.22
C LEU A 13 -5.58 -2.80 -6.98
N ASN A 14 -6.23 -1.85 -7.65
CA ASN A 14 -7.45 -2.09 -8.41
C ASN A 14 -7.16 -2.63 -9.82
N PHE A 15 -7.56 -3.89 -10.07
CA PHE A 15 -7.33 -4.56 -11.34
C PHE A 15 -8.57 -4.69 -12.21
N LYS A 16 -8.35 -4.71 -13.52
CA LYS A 16 -9.26 -5.27 -14.52
C LYS A 16 -9.21 -6.81 -14.40
N PRO A 17 -10.27 -7.54 -14.78
CA PRO A 17 -10.29 -9.00 -14.75
C PRO A 17 -9.42 -9.58 -15.89
N GLN A 18 -8.11 -9.40 -15.77
CA GLN A 18 -7.11 -9.80 -16.76
C GLN A 18 -5.88 -10.38 -16.04
N PRO A 19 -5.12 -11.28 -16.69
CA PRO A 19 -3.86 -11.78 -16.14
C PRO A 19 -2.85 -10.64 -15.93
N TRP A 20 -2.04 -10.75 -14.89
CA TRP A 20 -0.96 -9.81 -14.62
C TRP A 20 0.17 -9.97 -15.65
N SER A 21 0.51 -8.88 -16.34
CA SER A 21 1.54 -8.84 -17.39
C SER A 21 2.74 -7.94 -17.04
N ALA A 22 2.75 -7.34 -15.85
CA ALA A 22 3.74 -6.37 -15.44
C ALA A 22 4.92 -7.00 -14.67
N PRO A 23 6.02 -6.26 -14.44
CA PRO A 23 7.20 -6.78 -13.77
C PRO A 23 6.91 -7.36 -12.37
N LEU A 24 7.71 -8.34 -11.96
CA LEU A 24 7.65 -8.94 -10.62
C LEU A 24 8.85 -8.48 -9.78
N SER A 25 8.62 -8.21 -8.49
CA SER A 25 9.68 -7.91 -7.52
C SER A 25 9.80 -9.05 -6.52
N ARG A 26 10.95 -9.74 -6.51
CA ARG A 26 11.21 -10.86 -5.59
C ARG A 26 11.05 -10.44 -4.13
N GLU A 27 11.56 -9.26 -3.77
CA GLU A 27 11.47 -8.75 -2.40
C GLU A 27 10.02 -8.49 -1.96
N LEU A 28 9.20 -7.95 -2.87
CA LEU A 28 7.78 -7.72 -2.57
C LEU A 28 7.00 -9.03 -2.50
N LEU A 29 7.33 -10.02 -3.32
CA LEU A 29 6.72 -11.35 -3.24
C LEU A 29 7.03 -12.05 -1.90
N VAL A 30 8.26 -11.92 -1.41
CA VAL A 30 8.62 -12.40 -0.07
C VAL A 30 7.89 -11.61 1.00
N PHE A 31 7.82 -10.28 0.89
CA PHE A 31 7.04 -9.47 1.82
C PHE A 31 5.55 -9.87 1.85
N ASN A 32 4.97 -10.15 0.68
CA ASN A 32 3.58 -10.55 0.55
C ASN A 32 3.28 -11.88 1.23
N SER A 33 4.22 -12.83 1.28
CA SER A 33 3.99 -14.07 2.03
C SER A 33 3.80 -13.80 3.53
N PHE A 34 4.55 -12.85 4.10
CA PHE A 34 4.35 -12.42 5.49
C PHE A 34 3.01 -11.72 5.68
N VAL A 35 2.66 -10.78 4.78
CA VAL A 35 1.39 -10.06 4.87
C VAL A 35 0.19 -11.00 4.72
N ARG A 36 0.24 -11.98 3.81
CA ARG A 36 -0.80 -13.00 3.65
C ARG A 36 -0.93 -13.88 4.88
N SER A 37 0.20 -14.33 5.45
CA SER A 37 0.20 -15.11 6.69
C SER A 37 -0.44 -14.32 7.84
N LEU A 38 -0.05 -13.06 8.01
CA LEU A 38 -0.61 -12.16 9.03
C LEU A 38 -2.11 -11.92 8.80
N THR A 39 -2.52 -11.62 7.57
CA THR A 39 -3.92 -11.38 7.21
C THR A 39 -4.79 -12.59 7.54
N ARG A 40 -4.35 -13.81 7.20
CA ARG A 40 -5.06 -15.04 7.58
C ARG A 40 -5.11 -15.25 9.09
N ALA A 41 -4.01 -15.03 9.80
CA ALA A 41 -3.99 -15.20 11.25
C ALA A 41 -4.97 -14.23 11.94
N LEU A 42 -4.98 -12.96 11.52
CA LEU A 42 -5.92 -11.94 12.01
C LEU A 42 -7.36 -12.30 11.66
N ARG A 43 -7.60 -12.78 10.43
CA ARG A 43 -8.94 -13.22 10.00
C ARG A 43 -9.45 -14.36 10.87
N THR A 44 -8.65 -15.41 11.06
CA THR A 44 -8.98 -16.56 11.90
C THR A 44 -9.24 -16.11 13.34
N LEU A 45 -8.41 -15.22 13.89
CA LEU A 45 -8.60 -14.71 15.26
C LEU A 45 -9.96 -14.02 15.42
N LEU A 46 -10.35 -13.18 14.47
CA LEU A 46 -11.64 -12.48 14.51
C LEU A 46 -12.82 -13.42 14.33
N GLU A 47 -12.73 -14.37 13.41
CA GLU A 47 -13.80 -15.37 13.19
C GLU A 47 -13.99 -16.25 14.43
N VAL A 48 -12.91 -16.75 15.04
CA VAL A 48 -12.96 -17.57 16.25
C VAL A 48 -13.46 -16.76 17.45
N THR A 49 -13.05 -15.50 17.59
CA THR A 49 -13.54 -14.62 18.67
C THR A 49 -15.04 -14.36 18.51
N SER A 50 -15.49 -14.07 17.28
CA SER A 50 -16.91 -13.84 16.98
C SER A 50 -17.75 -15.10 17.22
N LEU A 51 -17.23 -16.28 16.80
CA LEU A 51 -17.87 -17.57 17.07
C LEU A 51 -17.96 -17.83 18.57
N ASN A 52 -16.90 -17.57 19.33
CA ASN A 52 -16.89 -17.75 20.78
C ASN A 52 -17.94 -16.87 21.47
N MET A 53 -18.11 -15.61 21.04
CA MET A 53 -19.17 -14.73 21.56
C MET A 53 -20.58 -15.29 21.29
N LEU A 54 -20.82 -15.84 20.10
CA LEU A 54 -22.11 -16.47 19.76
C LEU A 54 -22.36 -17.73 20.63
N LEU A 55 -21.34 -18.59 20.79
CA LEU A 55 -21.45 -19.83 21.57
C LEU A 55 -21.62 -19.58 23.07
N ARG A 56 -21.01 -18.52 23.61
CA ARG A 56 -21.13 -18.15 25.03
C ARG A 56 -22.42 -17.42 25.39
N ASN A 57 -23.25 -17.10 24.40
CA ASN A 57 -24.42 -16.23 24.56
C ASN A 57 -24.07 -14.76 24.87
N ASP A 58 -22.82 -14.35 24.63
CA ASP A 58 -22.39 -12.96 24.77
C ASP A 58 -22.87 -12.10 23.57
N ALA A 59 -23.44 -12.75 22.54
CA ALA A 59 -24.06 -12.14 21.37
C ALA A 59 -25.42 -12.78 21.04
N ARG A 60 -26.28 -12.05 20.31
CA ARG A 60 -27.60 -12.53 19.85
C ARG A 60 -27.44 -13.75 18.92
N ARG A 61 -28.08 -14.87 19.25
CA ARG A 61 -28.01 -16.13 18.48
C ARG A 61 -29.09 -16.32 17.41
N ALA A 62 -30.32 -15.88 17.68
CA ALA A 62 -31.41 -15.94 16.70
C ALA A 62 -31.19 -14.86 15.64
N ARG A 63 -30.43 -15.25 14.60
CA ARG A 63 -29.91 -14.41 13.53
C ARG A 63 -29.95 -15.17 12.21
N ASP A 64 -30.36 -14.47 11.17
CA ASP A 64 -30.48 -15.02 9.81
C ASP A 64 -29.40 -14.42 8.87
N ASP A 65 -28.56 -13.54 9.40
CA ASP A 65 -27.59 -12.68 8.70
C ASP A 65 -26.12 -13.09 8.96
N LEU A 66 -25.87 -14.36 9.25
CA LEU A 66 -24.51 -14.87 9.54
C LEU A 66 -23.54 -14.69 8.36
N LEU A 67 -24.05 -14.78 7.13
CA LEU A 67 -23.26 -14.53 5.92
C LEU A 67 -22.84 -13.06 5.86
N ASP A 68 -23.76 -12.13 6.13
CA ASP A 68 -23.49 -10.69 6.11
C ASP A 68 -22.44 -10.33 7.17
N ILE A 69 -22.53 -10.92 8.38
CA ILE A 69 -21.48 -10.78 9.40
C ILE A 69 -20.14 -11.23 8.84
N THR A 70 -20.08 -12.43 8.25
CA THR A 70 -18.83 -13.01 7.71
C THR A 70 -18.23 -12.11 6.63
N LEU A 71 -19.05 -11.55 5.73
CA LEU A 71 -18.60 -10.62 4.69
C LEU A 71 -18.21 -9.24 5.26
N SER A 72 -18.79 -8.83 6.38
CA SER A 72 -18.46 -7.56 7.04
C SER A 72 -17.16 -7.59 7.85
N LEU A 73 -16.71 -8.78 8.25
CA LEU A 73 -15.46 -8.93 9.00
C LEU A 73 -14.27 -8.47 8.13
N PRO A 74 -13.26 -7.80 8.72
CA PRO A 74 -12.08 -7.35 7.98
C PRO A 74 -11.18 -8.53 7.55
N PHE A 75 -10.14 -8.23 6.78
CA PHE A 75 -9.13 -9.20 6.32
C PHE A 75 -9.65 -10.33 5.42
N GLN A 76 -10.80 -10.12 4.78
CA GLN A 76 -11.37 -11.11 3.85
C GLN A 76 -10.53 -11.25 2.57
N THR A 77 -10.07 -10.13 2.02
CA THR A 77 -9.29 -10.12 0.78
C THR A 77 -7.80 -10.01 1.10
N GLU A 78 -7.01 -10.94 0.57
CA GLU A 78 -5.56 -10.84 0.62
C GLU A 78 -5.09 -9.70 -0.28
N VAL A 79 -4.15 -8.91 0.22
CA VAL A 79 -3.51 -7.84 -0.57
C VAL A 79 -2.46 -8.42 -1.49
N ASN A 80 -2.29 -7.79 -2.65
CA ASN A 80 -1.31 -8.16 -3.66
C ASN A 80 -0.10 -7.22 -3.62
N THR A 81 0.99 -7.62 -4.26
CA THR A 81 2.22 -6.80 -4.39
C THR A 81 2.13 -5.71 -5.44
N GLY A 82 1.06 -5.69 -6.24
CA GLY A 82 0.96 -4.86 -7.45
C GLY A 82 1.11 -3.38 -7.14
N PHE A 83 0.58 -2.93 -6.01
CA PHE A 83 0.67 -1.53 -5.62
C PHE A 83 2.12 -1.07 -5.40
N GLY A 84 2.91 -1.86 -4.65
CA GLY A 84 4.32 -1.55 -4.45
C GLY A 84 5.13 -1.60 -5.75
N VAL A 85 4.77 -2.47 -6.68
CA VAL A 85 5.38 -2.52 -8.03
C VAL A 85 5.03 -1.28 -8.85
N LEU A 86 3.76 -0.84 -8.83
CA LEU A 86 3.32 0.39 -9.52
C LEU A 86 4.10 1.61 -9.01
N ALA A 87 4.17 1.79 -7.69
CA ALA A 87 4.93 2.89 -7.09
C ALA A 87 6.42 2.82 -7.40
N LYS A 88 7.00 1.60 -7.44
CA LYS A 88 8.39 1.40 -7.87
C LYS A 88 8.60 1.87 -9.30
N VAL A 89 7.77 1.43 -10.24
CA VAL A 89 7.92 1.79 -11.65
C VAL A 89 7.78 3.31 -11.84
N TYR A 90 6.85 3.96 -11.15
CA TYR A 90 6.72 5.41 -11.17
C TYR A 90 8.01 6.12 -10.70
N LEU A 91 8.53 5.74 -9.53
CA LEU A 91 9.73 6.35 -8.96
C LEU A 91 10.98 6.07 -9.82
N ASP A 92 11.15 4.84 -10.31
CA ASP A 92 12.25 4.46 -11.20
C ASP A 92 12.17 5.26 -12.50
N ALA A 93 10.98 5.40 -13.10
CA ALA A 93 10.77 6.20 -14.30
C ALA A 93 11.12 7.67 -14.10
N LEU A 94 10.67 8.27 -13.00
CA LEU A 94 10.94 9.66 -12.67
C LEU A 94 12.45 9.90 -12.48
N THR A 95 13.15 9.00 -11.78
CA THR A 95 14.61 9.12 -11.61
C THR A 95 15.35 8.94 -12.93
N HIS A 96 14.88 8.05 -13.80
CA HIS A 96 15.48 7.84 -15.12
C HIS A 96 15.31 9.07 -16.02
N ILE A 97 14.13 9.68 -16.05
CA ILE A 97 13.85 10.92 -16.79
C ILE A 97 14.70 12.08 -16.24
N ASN A 98 14.94 12.11 -14.93
CA ASN A 98 15.79 13.10 -14.27
C ASN A 98 17.29 12.72 -14.31
N ASN A 99 17.79 12.28 -15.48
CA ASN A 99 19.19 11.93 -15.73
C ASN A 99 19.78 10.90 -14.75
N GLY A 100 18.98 9.96 -14.26
CA GLY A 100 19.40 8.94 -13.28
C GLY A 100 19.60 9.49 -11.87
N THR A 101 19.19 10.73 -11.60
CA THR A 101 19.31 11.37 -10.29
C THR A 101 17.94 11.59 -9.67
N ARG A 102 17.88 11.60 -8.33
CA ARG A 102 16.63 11.92 -7.64
C ARG A 102 16.25 13.38 -7.85
N VAL A 103 14.95 13.64 -7.93
CA VAL A 103 14.43 15.01 -7.88
C VAL A 103 14.66 15.57 -6.48
N LEU A 104 15.29 16.73 -6.38
CA LEU A 104 15.56 17.43 -5.11
C LEU A 104 14.57 18.55 -4.85
N ASP A 105 14.16 19.24 -5.92
CA ASP A 105 13.22 20.35 -5.87
C ASP A 105 12.01 20.02 -6.75
N ALA A 106 10.83 19.97 -6.16
CA ALA A 106 9.58 19.68 -6.86
C ALA A 106 9.22 20.77 -7.88
N ASN A 107 9.69 22.00 -7.66
CA ASN A 107 9.35 23.18 -8.47
C ASN A 107 10.43 23.52 -9.51
N ALA A 108 11.50 22.71 -9.58
CA ALA A 108 12.54 22.92 -10.57
C ALA A 108 11.98 22.80 -12.01
N PRO A 109 12.51 23.59 -12.96
CA PRO A 109 12.03 23.57 -14.34
C PRO A 109 12.16 22.17 -14.95
N GLY A 110 11.09 21.68 -15.57
CA GLY A 110 11.03 20.37 -16.22
C GLY A 110 10.60 19.21 -15.30
N VAL A 111 10.55 19.40 -13.98
CA VAL A 111 10.13 18.33 -13.04
C VAL A 111 8.65 17.98 -13.21
N SER A 112 7.78 18.98 -13.43
CA SER A 112 6.35 18.73 -13.69
C SER A 112 6.14 17.84 -14.91
N VAL A 113 6.84 18.14 -16.01
CA VAL A 113 6.80 17.35 -17.25
C VAL A 113 7.35 15.94 -17.00
N ALA A 114 8.45 15.81 -16.24
CA ALA A 114 9.01 14.51 -15.89
C ALA A 114 8.04 13.65 -15.06
N LYS A 115 7.29 14.25 -14.14
CA LYS A 115 6.24 13.58 -13.36
C LYS A 115 5.10 13.10 -14.24
N GLU A 116 4.64 13.94 -15.16
CA GLU A 116 3.57 13.60 -16.11
C GLU A 116 4.01 12.44 -17.03
N MET A 117 5.22 12.52 -17.59
CA MET A 117 5.78 11.44 -18.42
C MET A 117 5.94 10.12 -17.64
N ALA A 118 6.33 10.18 -16.36
CA ALA A 118 6.41 8.98 -15.51
C ALA A 118 5.02 8.37 -15.25
N LEU A 119 3.99 9.21 -15.08
CA LEU A 119 2.60 8.78 -14.94
C LEU A 119 2.06 8.14 -16.23
N ASP A 120 2.37 8.71 -17.39
CA ASP A 120 2.03 8.14 -18.70
C ASP A 120 2.67 6.78 -18.91
N LEU A 121 3.96 6.64 -18.55
CA LEU A 121 4.65 5.35 -18.63
C LEU A 121 4.00 4.28 -17.73
N CYS A 122 3.51 4.65 -16.55
CA CYS A 122 2.74 3.74 -15.71
C CYS A 122 1.42 3.31 -16.39
N GLU A 123 0.76 4.21 -17.11
CA GLU A 123 -0.47 3.88 -17.82
C GLU A 123 -0.23 2.84 -18.93
N GLU A 124 0.88 2.99 -19.67
CA GLU A 124 1.31 2.06 -20.71
C GLU A 124 1.78 0.72 -20.13
N THR A 125 2.54 0.75 -19.03
CA THR A 125 3.16 -0.46 -18.44
C THR A 125 2.14 -1.36 -17.74
N PHE A 126 1.04 -0.79 -17.22
CA PHE A 126 0.05 -1.52 -16.43
C PHE A 126 -1.35 -1.51 -17.07
N PRO A 127 -1.53 -2.11 -18.26
CA PRO A 127 -2.82 -2.07 -18.98
C PRO A 127 -3.96 -2.76 -18.20
N GLY A 128 -3.62 -3.72 -17.33
CA GLY A 128 -4.54 -4.44 -16.45
C GLY A 128 -4.94 -3.68 -15.18
N VAL A 129 -4.34 -2.52 -14.88
CA VAL A 129 -4.70 -1.70 -13.71
C VAL A 129 -5.80 -0.71 -14.11
N LYS A 130 -6.77 -0.48 -13.22
CA LYS A 130 -7.82 0.52 -13.41
C LYS A 130 -7.27 1.89 -13.03
N ASN A 131 -7.24 2.83 -13.98
CA ASN A 131 -6.76 4.21 -13.81
C ASN A 131 -5.40 4.30 -13.09
N PRO A 132 -4.29 3.83 -13.70
CA PRO A 132 -2.98 3.74 -13.05
C PRO A 132 -2.51 5.05 -12.40
N LYS A 133 -2.75 6.20 -13.05
CA LYS A 133 -2.39 7.53 -12.51
C LYS A 133 -3.08 7.83 -11.18
N ALA A 134 -4.40 7.61 -11.12
CA ALA A 134 -5.18 7.80 -9.90
C ALA A 134 -4.78 6.80 -8.79
N GLU A 135 -4.34 5.58 -9.17
CA GLU A 135 -3.80 4.62 -8.21
C GLU A 135 -2.44 5.09 -7.66
N VAL A 136 -1.56 5.68 -8.47
CA VAL A 136 -0.30 6.29 -7.96
C VAL A 136 -0.62 7.36 -6.91
N GLU A 137 -1.52 8.30 -7.21
CA GLU A 137 -1.96 9.35 -6.27
C GLU A 137 -2.60 8.77 -5.00
N ARG A 138 -3.42 7.71 -5.15
CA ARG A 138 -4.00 6.98 -4.01
C ARG A 138 -2.92 6.40 -3.11
N GLY A 139 -1.80 5.97 -3.69
CA GLY A 139 -0.64 5.47 -2.97
C GLY A 139 -0.03 6.53 -2.08
N PHE A 140 0.24 7.70 -2.63
CA PHE A 140 0.81 8.81 -1.87
C PHE A 140 -0.13 9.30 -0.77
N ARG A 141 -1.45 9.35 -1.02
CA ARG A 141 -2.43 9.64 0.04
C ARG A 141 -2.41 8.61 1.16
N PHE A 142 -2.28 7.33 0.81
CA PHE A 142 -2.15 6.28 1.83
C PHE A 142 -0.85 6.39 2.62
N TRP A 143 0.25 6.75 1.95
CA TRP A 143 1.53 7.02 2.59
C TRP A 143 1.41 8.16 3.62
N ASP A 144 0.70 9.24 3.31
CA ASP A 144 0.45 10.33 4.26
C ASP A 144 -0.28 9.86 5.51
N VAL A 145 -1.29 9.00 5.35
CA VAL A 145 -2.02 8.39 6.47
C VAL A 145 -1.11 7.50 7.31
N ALA A 146 -0.28 6.67 6.66
CA ALA A 146 0.67 5.81 7.36
C ALA A 146 1.71 6.64 8.14
N LEU A 147 2.23 7.71 7.56
CA LEU A 147 3.18 8.61 8.21
C LEU A 147 2.54 9.32 9.42
N ALA A 148 1.31 9.81 9.28
CA ALA A 148 0.57 10.42 10.39
C ALA A 148 0.35 9.42 11.54
N ALA A 149 -0.01 8.18 11.24
CA ALA A 149 -0.15 7.13 12.23
C ALA A 149 1.18 6.81 12.95
N MET A 150 2.29 6.75 12.21
CA MET A 150 3.62 6.53 12.79
C MET A 150 4.04 7.65 13.73
N ARG A 151 3.81 8.92 13.33
CA ARG A 151 4.07 10.10 14.18
C ARG A 151 3.24 10.05 15.47
N GLN A 152 1.97 9.68 15.36
CA GLN A 152 1.08 9.55 16.52
C GLN A 152 1.58 8.47 17.48
N LEU A 153 1.87 7.27 16.96
CA LEU A 153 2.38 6.16 17.77
C LEU A 153 3.73 6.48 18.43
N HIS A 154 4.59 7.24 17.74
CA HIS A 154 5.84 7.72 18.33
C HIS A 154 5.59 8.70 19.48
N SER A 155 4.63 9.63 19.33
CA SER A 155 4.26 10.58 20.39
C SER A 155 3.71 9.89 21.66
N GLU A 156 3.08 8.73 21.49
CA GLU A 156 2.55 7.90 22.58
C GLU A 156 3.60 6.92 23.16
N GLY A 157 4.83 6.91 22.62
CA GLY A 157 5.88 5.97 23.04
C GLY A 157 5.61 4.51 22.65
N ALA A 158 4.65 4.26 21.76
CA ALA A 158 4.27 2.93 21.29
C ALA A 158 5.24 2.37 20.22
N VAL A 159 6.11 3.22 19.68
CA VAL A 159 7.06 2.87 18.62
C VAL A 159 8.45 3.43 18.90
N LEU A 160 9.47 2.62 18.57
CA LEU A 160 10.88 2.98 18.64
C LEU A 160 11.20 4.22 17.79
N ARG A 161 12.04 5.10 18.32
CA ARG A 161 12.45 6.33 17.64
C ARG A 161 13.12 6.04 16.29
N GLU A 162 13.96 5.01 16.23
CA GLU A 162 14.68 4.63 15.01
C GLU A 162 13.72 4.26 13.88
N LEU A 163 12.56 3.66 14.20
CA LEU A 163 11.56 3.33 13.20
C LEU A 163 10.86 4.60 12.69
N ASN A 164 10.53 5.54 13.58
CA ASN A 164 9.97 6.82 13.16
C ASN A 164 10.94 7.61 12.26
N ASP A 165 12.22 7.64 12.63
CA ASP A 165 13.27 8.32 11.86
C ASP A 165 13.41 7.72 10.44
N GLN A 166 13.22 6.42 10.27
CA GLN A 166 13.18 5.78 8.94
C GLN A 166 12.00 6.25 8.09
N PHE A 167 10.82 6.46 8.68
CA PHE A 167 9.65 6.98 7.98
C PHE A 167 9.84 8.45 7.60
N GLU A 168 10.38 9.28 8.49
CA GLU A 168 10.70 10.69 8.18
C GLU A 168 11.76 10.81 7.09
N ALA A 169 12.81 9.99 7.13
CA ALA A 169 13.83 9.95 6.08
C ALA A 169 13.24 9.50 4.73
N ALA A 170 12.31 8.54 4.75
CA ALA A 170 11.61 8.11 3.54
C ALA A 170 10.69 9.21 3.00
N GLU A 171 10.00 9.96 3.87
CA GLU A 171 9.19 11.11 3.47
C GLU A 171 10.03 12.22 2.85
N ALA A 172 11.12 12.61 3.50
CA ALA A 172 12.03 13.62 2.95
C ALA A 172 12.62 13.21 1.59
N TRP A 173 12.80 11.91 1.37
CA TRP A 173 13.19 11.37 0.08
C TRP A 173 12.06 11.43 -0.96
N LEU A 174 10.81 11.12 -0.58
CA LEU A 174 9.66 11.08 -1.47
C LEU A 174 9.08 12.45 -1.83
N ALA A 175 9.10 13.41 -0.90
CA ALA A 175 8.36 14.66 -1.01
C ALA A 175 8.56 15.42 -2.35
N PRO A 176 9.79 15.54 -2.90
CA PRO A 176 9.99 16.22 -4.19
C PRO A 176 9.41 15.46 -5.40
N MET A 177 9.27 14.13 -5.26
CA MET A 177 8.89 13.18 -6.31
C MET A 177 7.40 12.83 -6.31
N ARG A 178 6.59 13.47 -5.46
CA ARG A 178 5.14 13.25 -5.44
C ARG A 178 4.51 13.76 -6.75
N PRO A 179 3.53 13.03 -7.34
CA PRO A 179 2.79 13.49 -8.51
C PRO A 179 2.01 14.78 -8.22
#